data_AF-A0A182F7V9-F1
#
_entry.id   AF-A0A182F7V9-F1
#
_cell.length_a   1.000
_cell.length_b   1.000
_cell.length_c   1.000
_cell.angle_alpha   90.00
_cell.angle_beta   90.00
_cell.angle_gamma   90.00
#
_symmetry.space_group_name_H-M   'P 1'
#
loop_
_entity.id
_entity.type
_entity.pdbx_description
1 polymer ?
#
loop_
_entity_poly.entity_id
_entity_poly.type
_entity_poly.pdbx_seq_one_letter_code
_entity_poly.pdbx_strand_id
1 'polypeptide(L)'
;MAGSTINTPSSSSRPIMIDERQRSGSEADSIGCVEVLATVCSIVLMVLTLPISLFLCFKVVQEYERAVIFRLGRLRSGGARGPGVFFVLPCIDNYCKVDLRTVSFDVPPQEVLTRDSVTVSVDAVVYYRIRDPLNAVVQVANYSHSTRLLAATTLRNVLGTRNLSELLTEREAISHSMQVTLDEATDPWGVQVERVEIKDVSLPDSLQRSMAAEAEAAREARAKVIAAEGEMKSSRALKEASDIMCESPAALQLRYLQTLSSIAGEKNSTIVFPLPIELIGPLMNFTSSLGVARTTGPVPHPPPPTMVPSSSTSTSSPQADPGHQAQIEYHQHQQQLQQQQQQQQHRSRHHTSGERKRETEPNPLGSISMYSLSSAEDSALCSPTNRVARFILDL
;
A
#
# COMPACT_ATOMS: atom_id res chain seq x y z
N MET A 1 1.18 7.65 71.67
CA MET A 1 1.48 8.85 70.83
C MET A 1 2.16 8.29 69.58
N ALA A 2 1.58 8.26 68.38
CA ALA A 2 0.92 9.34 67.62
C ALA A 2 1.90 10.51 67.38
N GLY A 3 2.19 10.98 66.15
CA GLY A 3 1.84 10.54 64.78
C GLY A 3 2.97 11.01 63.84
N SER A 4 2.95 10.87 62.51
CA SER A 4 1.82 10.95 61.56
C SER A 4 2.23 10.40 60.18
N THR A 5 1.26 10.00 59.35
CA THR A 5 1.47 9.52 57.98
C THR A 5 1.46 10.65 56.95
N ILE A 6 2.38 10.59 55.97
CA ILE A 6 2.25 11.34 54.71
C ILE A 6 1.76 10.34 53.66
N ASN A 7 0.58 10.60 53.09
CA ASN A 7 -0.14 9.67 52.23
C ASN A 7 -0.12 10.19 50.78
N THR A 8 0.40 9.40 49.84
CA THR A 8 0.41 9.75 48.41
C THR A 8 -0.89 9.32 47.73
N PRO A 9 -1.60 10.21 47.02
CA PRO A 9 -2.83 9.84 46.32
C PRO A 9 -2.48 9.08 45.03
N SER A 10 -2.84 7.80 44.97
CA SER A 10 -2.81 7.04 43.72
C SER A 10 -3.97 7.46 42.81
N SER A 11 -3.66 7.78 41.55
CA SER A 11 -4.67 8.13 40.54
C SER A 11 -5.42 6.87 40.06
N SER A 12 -6.37 6.41 40.87
CA SER A 12 -7.28 5.33 40.50
C SER A 12 -8.20 5.80 39.37
N SER A 13 -7.86 5.42 38.14
CA SER A 13 -8.73 5.56 36.98
C SER A 13 -9.96 4.67 37.17
N ARG A 14 -11.07 5.28 37.60
CA ARG A 14 -12.35 4.58 37.73
C ARG A 14 -12.85 4.19 36.34
N PRO A 15 -13.23 2.92 36.07
CA PRO A 15 -14.03 2.63 34.90
C PRO A 15 -15.36 3.38 35.02
N ILE A 16 -15.81 3.98 33.92
CA ILE A 16 -17.16 4.56 33.84
C ILE A 16 -18.13 3.38 33.77
N MET A 17 -18.62 2.95 34.93
CA MET A 17 -19.76 2.05 35.03
C MET A 17 -20.97 2.77 34.45
N ILE A 18 -21.32 2.45 33.21
CA ILE A 18 -22.63 2.78 32.65
C ILE A 18 -23.66 2.04 33.52
N ASP A 19 -24.49 2.80 34.24
CA ASP A 19 -25.43 2.24 35.21
C ASP A 19 -26.62 1.59 34.49
N GLU A 20 -26.46 0.32 34.11
CA GLU A 20 -27.44 -0.50 33.40
C GLU A 20 -28.64 -0.90 34.29
N ARG A 21 -29.11 0.02 35.15
CA ARG A 21 -29.97 -0.32 36.30
C ARG A 21 -31.10 0.64 36.62
N GLN A 22 -31.80 1.17 35.61
CA GLN A 22 -33.25 1.46 35.75
C GLN A 22 -33.96 1.72 34.41
N ARG A 23 -34.45 0.66 33.73
CA ARG A 23 -35.53 0.78 32.72
C ARG A 23 -36.42 -0.45 32.55
N SER A 24 -36.71 -1.14 33.65
CA SER A 24 -37.77 -2.15 33.76
C SER A 24 -38.73 -1.87 34.93
N GLY A 25 -38.96 -0.59 35.22
CA GLY A 25 -40.15 -0.18 35.97
C GLY A 25 -41.39 -0.59 35.17
N SER A 26 -42.26 -1.40 35.78
CA SER A 26 -43.45 -1.95 35.13
C SER A 26 -44.56 -0.91 35.02
N GLU A 27 -44.32 0.15 34.24
CA GLU A 27 -45.42 0.99 33.74
C GLU A 27 -46.25 0.14 32.77
N ALA A 28 -47.38 -0.36 33.27
CA ALA A 28 -48.38 -1.04 32.46
C ALA A 28 -48.97 0.00 31.50
N ASP A 29 -48.43 0.00 30.28
CA ASP A 29 -48.63 1.06 29.30
C ASP A 29 -50.14 1.26 29.06
N SER A 30 -50.65 2.41 29.48
CA SER A 30 -52.09 2.70 29.50
C SER A 30 -52.52 3.04 28.09
N ILE A 31 -52.78 1.98 27.30
CA ILE A 31 -53.14 2.05 25.88
C ILE A 31 -54.26 3.07 25.71
N GLY A 32 -53.92 4.23 25.14
CA GLY A 32 -54.83 5.36 25.10
C GLY A 32 -56.09 4.98 24.33
N CYS A 33 -57.26 5.47 24.75
CA CYS A 33 -58.53 5.17 24.07
C CYS A 33 -58.48 5.53 22.57
N VAL A 34 -57.65 6.52 22.19
CA VAL A 34 -57.35 6.89 20.80
C VAL A 34 -56.54 5.81 20.06
N GLU A 35 -55.56 5.17 20.68
CA GLU A 35 -54.83 4.03 20.09
C GLU A 35 -55.73 2.80 19.92
N VAL A 36 -56.57 2.50 20.91
CA VAL A 36 -57.56 1.42 20.80
C VAL A 36 -58.55 1.71 19.66
N LEU A 37 -59.10 2.92 19.59
CA LEU A 37 -60.08 3.30 18.56
C LEU A 37 -59.44 3.35 17.16
N ALA A 38 -58.21 3.85 17.03
CA ALA A 38 -57.46 3.83 15.78
C ALA A 38 -57.16 2.38 15.32
N THR A 39 -56.65 1.52 16.21
CA THR A 39 -56.35 0.12 15.87
C THR A 39 -57.59 -0.67 15.50
N VAL A 40 -58.72 -0.48 16.20
CA VAL A 40 -60.02 -1.05 15.80
C VAL A 40 -60.46 -0.54 14.43
N CYS A 41 -60.32 0.76 14.15
CA CYS A 41 -60.67 1.33 12.84
C CYS A 41 -59.82 0.74 11.68
N SER A 42 -58.50 0.60 11.89
CA SER A 42 -57.60 -0.06 10.92
C SER A 42 -57.97 -1.53 10.70
N ILE A 43 -58.33 -2.27 11.75
CA ILE A 43 -58.79 -3.66 11.65
C ILE A 43 -60.12 -3.76 10.88
N VAL A 44 -61.08 -2.86 11.13
CA VAL A 44 -62.35 -2.81 10.38
C VAL A 44 -62.12 -2.52 8.90
N LEU A 45 -61.27 -1.54 8.57
CA LEU A 45 -60.90 -1.25 7.18
C LEU A 45 -60.17 -2.42 6.50
N MET A 46 -59.27 -3.10 7.22
CA MET A 46 -58.57 -4.30 6.73
C MET A 46 -59.54 -5.44 6.40
N VAL A 47 -60.55 -5.69 7.26
CA VAL A 47 -61.58 -6.70 7.03
C VAL A 47 -62.49 -6.32 5.85
N LEU A 48 -62.89 -5.05 5.75
CA LEU A 48 -63.72 -4.53 4.65
C LEU A 48 -63.03 -4.63 3.28
N THR A 49 -61.69 -4.65 3.25
CA THR A 49 -60.86 -4.67 2.03
C THR A 49 -60.19 -6.02 1.75
N LEU A 50 -60.64 -7.10 2.40
CA LEU A 50 -60.27 -8.47 2.00
C LEU A 50 -60.81 -8.81 0.59
N PRO A 51 -60.06 -9.54 -0.25
CA PRO A 51 -58.77 -10.20 0.04
C PRO A 51 -57.53 -9.30 -0.14
N ILE A 52 -57.67 -8.10 -0.72
CA ILE A 52 -56.56 -7.26 -1.18
C ILE A 52 -55.64 -6.85 -0.01
N SER A 53 -56.23 -6.49 1.14
CA SER A 53 -55.49 -6.12 2.35
C SER A 53 -54.51 -7.19 2.82
N LEU A 54 -54.82 -8.48 2.64
CA LEU A 54 -53.99 -9.59 3.11
C LEU A 54 -52.59 -9.57 2.45
N PHE A 55 -52.53 -9.31 1.15
CA PHE A 55 -51.28 -9.25 0.39
C PHE A 55 -50.40 -8.04 0.77
N LEU A 56 -51.01 -6.96 1.27
CA LEU A 56 -50.29 -5.76 1.71
C LEU A 56 -49.73 -5.90 3.14
N CYS A 57 -50.45 -6.60 4.03
CA CYS A 57 -50.07 -6.78 5.44
C CYS A 57 -48.87 -7.73 5.64
N PHE A 58 -48.69 -8.71 4.75
CA PHE A 58 -47.57 -9.66 4.83
C PHE A 58 -46.32 -9.08 4.14
N LYS A 59 -45.30 -8.74 4.93
CA LYS A 59 -43.98 -8.35 4.42
C LYS A 59 -42.90 -9.35 4.86
N VAL A 60 -41.92 -9.52 3.99
CA VAL A 60 -40.77 -10.41 4.19
C VAL A 60 -39.52 -9.56 4.36
N VAL A 61 -38.71 -9.90 5.37
CA VAL A 61 -37.40 -9.30 5.65
C VAL A 61 -36.33 -10.38 5.57
N GLN A 62 -35.23 -10.04 4.90
CA GLN A 62 -34.13 -10.95 4.56
C GLN A 62 -33.30 -11.30 5.80
N GLU A 63 -32.54 -12.41 5.74
CA GLU A 63 -31.75 -12.92 6.88
C GLU A 63 -30.76 -11.88 7.46
N TYR A 64 -30.23 -11.01 6.60
CA TYR A 64 -29.29 -9.94 6.92
C TYR A 64 -29.96 -8.60 7.29
N GLU A 65 -31.27 -8.45 7.04
CA GLU A 65 -32.05 -7.27 7.40
C GLU A 65 -32.69 -7.43 8.80
N ARG A 66 -32.97 -6.32 9.48
CA ARG A 66 -33.85 -6.28 10.66
C ARG A 66 -34.94 -5.22 10.49
N ALA A 67 -36.10 -5.48 11.08
CA ALA A 67 -37.26 -4.57 11.02
C ALA A 67 -37.48 -3.88 12.37
N VAL A 68 -37.29 -2.58 12.43
CA VAL A 68 -37.73 -1.73 13.55
C VAL A 68 -39.15 -1.27 13.26
N ILE A 69 -40.10 -1.57 14.16
CA ILE A 69 -41.54 -1.33 13.93
C ILE A 69 -42.06 -0.29 14.92
N PHE A 70 -42.61 0.79 14.38
CA PHE A 70 -43.21 1.91 15.11
C PHE A 70 -44.74 1.88 14.94
N ARG A 71 -45.46 1.86 16.07
CA ARG A 71 -46.92 1.93 16.13
C ARG A 71 -47.33 3.29 16.66
N LEU A 72 -48.03 4.09 15.85
CA LEU A 72 -48.44 5.47 16.22
C LEU A 72 -47.27 6.33 16.77
N GLY A 73 -46.04 6.11 16.29
CA GLY A 73 -44.83 6.77 16.78
C GLY A 73 -44.15 6.15 18.00
N ARG A 74 -44.80 5.20 18.69
CA ARG A 74 -44.20 4.41 19.77
C ARG A 74 -43.41 3.21 19.22
N LEU A 75 -42.28 2.89 19.84
CA LEU A 75 -41.52 1.68 19.55
C LEU A 75 -42.21 0.46 20.16
N ARG A 76 -42.42 -0.62 19.39
CA ARG A 76 -43.04 -1.85 19.91
C ARG A 76 -42.10 -2.56 20.90
N SER A 77 -42.59 -2.91 22.09
CA SER A 77 -41.85 -3.54 23.21
C SER A 77 -41.23 -4.93 22.92
N GLY A 78 -41.34 -5.44 21.69
CA GLY A 78 -40.68 -6.66 21.24
C GLY A 78 -39.32 -6.43 20.55
N GLY A 79 -38.79 -5.19 20.59
CA GLY A 79 -37.51 -4.81 19.99
C GLY A 79 -37.52 -4.83 18.47
N ALA A 80 -36.31 -4.81 17.88
CA ALA A 80 -36.13 -5.03 16.45
C ALA A 80 -36.42 -6.49 16.10
N ARG A 81 -37.30 -6.73 15.12
CA ARG A 81 -37.66 -8.10 14.73
C ARG A 81 -36.59 -8.74 13.87
N GLY A 82 -36.37 -10.03 14.13
CA GLY A 82 -35.58 -10.94 13.31
C GLY A 82 -36.19 -11.19 11.92
N PRO A 83 -35.52 -12.01 11.11
CA PRO A 83 -35.84 -12.21 9.70
C PRO A 83 -37.07 -13.11 9.48
N GLY A 84 -37.53 -13.15 8.24
CA GLY A 84 -38.71 -13.92 7.82
C GLY A 84 -39.95 -13.05 7.60
N VAL A 85 -41.13 -13.63 7.82
CA VAL A 85 -42.43 -13.01 7.53
C VAL A 85 -42.98 -12.31 8.78
N PHE A 86 -43.37 -11.05 8.65
CA PHE A 86 -43.98 -10.28 9.72
C PHE A 86 -45.23 -9.53 9.24
N PHE A 87 -46.23 -9.51 10.11
CA PHE A 87 -47.49 -8.83 9.89
C PHE A 87 -47.39 -7.35 10.30
N VAL A 88 -47.76 -6.45 9.39
CA VAL A 88 -47.77 -5.00 9.57
C VAL A 88 -49.19 -4.49 9.31
N LEU A 89 -49.77 -3.74 10.25
CA LEU A 89 -51.08 -3.11 10.02
C LEU A 89 -50.94 -1.87 9.13
N PRO A 90 -51.56 -1.83 7.94
CA PRO A 90 -51.56 -0.63 7.10
C PRO A 90 -52.19 0.56 7.85
N CYS A 91 -51.74 1.76 7.47
CA CYS A 91 -52.04 3.05 8.09
C CYS A 91 -51.51 3.28 9.53
N ILE A 92 -51.16 2.24 10.31
CA ILE A 92 -50.76 2.39 11.73
C ILE A 92 -49.31 1.99 12.01
N ASP A 93 -48.89 0.81 11.56
CA ASP A 93 -47.54 0.30 11.81
C ASP A 93 -46.60 0.78 10.69
N ASN A 94 -45.64 1.65 11.02
CA ASN A 94 -44.53 1.98 10.14
C ASN A 94 -43.36 1.01 10.43
N TYR A 95 -42.65 0.56 9.40
CA TYR A 95 -41.44 -0.25 9.57
C TYR A 95 -40.24 0.39 8.87
N CYS A 96 -39.09 0.38 9.54
CA CYS A 96 -37.81 0.73 8.97
C CYS A 96 -36.98 -0.57 8.83
N LYS A 97 -36.43 -0.81 7.64
CA LYS A 97 -35.45 -1.86 7.40
C LYS A 97 -34.05 -1.33 7.68
N VAL A 98 -33.20 -2.17 8.29
CA VAL A 98 -31.77 -1.88 8.51
C VAL A 98 -30.98 -3.13 8.12
N ASP A 99 -29.95 -2.99 7.28
CA ASP A 99 -29.02 -4.07 6.95
C ASP A 99 -27.96 -4.19 8.07
N LEU A 100 -27.67 -5.42 8.51
CA LEU A 100 -26.65 -5.70 9.53
C LEU A 100 -25.25 -5.98 8.94
N ARG A 101 -25.12 -6.00 7.61
CA ARG A 101 -23.84 -6.23 6.92
C ARG A 101 -22.84 -5.10 7.13
N THR A 102 -21.57 -5.42 6.99
CA THR A 102 -20.49 -4.45 6.88
C THR A 102 -20.63 -3.65 5.59
N VAL A 103 -20.77 -2.34 5.74
CA VAL A 103 -20.81 -1.35 4.67
C VAL A 103 -19.61 -0.42 4.79
N SER A 104 -19.02 -0.04 3.66
CA SER A 104 -17.92 0.91 3.60
C SER A 104 -18.42 2.28 3.14
N PHE A 105 -17.71 3.34 3.54
CA PHE A 105 -17.87 4.66 2.94
C PHE A 105 -16.57 5.45 2.93
N ASP A 106 -16.36 6.22 1.86
CA ASP A 106 -15.27 7.20 1.80
C ASP A 106 -15.57 8.43 2.68
N VAL A 107 -14.59 8.79 3.51
CA VAL A 107 -14.46 10.13 4.09
C VAL A 107 -13.88 11.03 3.01
N PRO A 108 -14.52 12.16 2.65
CA PRO A 108 -13.99 13.06 1.63
C PRO A 108 -12.63 13.63 2.05
N PRO A 109 -11.71 13.94 1.12
CA PRO A 109 -10.38 14.45 1.44
C PRO A 109 -10.41 15.63 2.42
N GLN A 110 -9.61 15.57 3.48
CA GLN A 110 -9.49 16.63 4.47
C GLN A 110 -8.12 17.29 4.36
N GLU A 111 -8.11 18.58 4.03
CA GLU A 111 -6.94 19.43 4.22
C GLU A 111 -6.73 19.71 5.72
N VAL A 112 -5.52 19.43 6.22
CA VAL A 112 -5.13 19.51 7.62
C VAL A 112 -3.67 19.95 7.73
N LEU A 113 -3.35 20.70 8.79
CA LEU A 113 -1.96 20.99 9.19
C LEU A 113 -1.49 19.93 10.17
N THR A 114 -0.37 19.25 9.86
CA THR A 114 0.26 18.27 10.76
C THR A 114 0.96 18.94 11.94
N ARG A 115 1.37 18.15 12.95
CA ARG A 115 2.10 18.64 14.12
C ARG A 115 3.45 19.29 13.78
N ASP A 116 4.09 18.84 12.70
CA ASP A 116 5.31 19.41 12.10
C ASP A 116 5.03 20.55 11.10
N SER A 117 3.82 21.12 11.12
CA SER A 117 3.41 22.29 10.32
C SER A 117 3.46 22.09 8.80
N VAL A 118 3.23 20.86 8.33
CA VAL A 118 3.05 20.56 6.90
C VAL A 118 1.56 20.51 6.56
N THR A 119 1.16 21.11 5.45
CA THR A 119 -0.18 20.96 4.89
C THR A 119 -0.29 19.65 4.11
N VAL A 120 -1.25 18.81 4.48
CA VAL A 120 -1.56 17.54 3.79
C VAL A 120 -3.05 17.44 3.50
N SER A 121 -3.40 16.74 2.41
CA SER A 121 -4.78 16.32 2.11
C SER A 121 -4.86 14.80 2.23
N VAL A 122 -5.68 14.30 3.14
CA VAL A 122 -5.81 12.86 3.42
C VAL A 122 -7.25 12.40 3.22
N ASP A 123 -7.43 11.26 2.57
CA ASP A 123 -8.71 10.55 2.50
C ASP A 123 -8.63 9.16 3.15
N ALA A 124 -9.79 8.64 3.56
CA ALA A 124 -9.90 7.40 4.33
C ALA A 124 -11.21 6.68 4.04
N VAL A 125 -11.20 5.36 4.19
CA VAL A 125 -12.40 4.51 4.10
C VAL A 125 -12.74 3.98 5.49
N VAL A 126 -14.00 4.07 5.89
CA VAL A 126 -14.49 3.53 7.15
C VAL A 126 -15.42 2.37 6.87
N TYR A 127 -15.15 1.22 7.49
CA TYR A 127 -15.96 0.01 7.41
C TYR A 127 -16.72 -0.16 8.72
N TYR A 128 -18.06 -0.13 8.64
CA TYR A 128 -18.92 -0.25 9.81
C TYR A 128 -20.07 -1.21 9.54
N ARG A 129 -20.67 -1.74 10.61
CA ARG A 129 -21.97 -2.41 10.54
C ARG A 129 -22.86 -1.95 11.70
N ILE A 130 -24.16 -2.14 11.53
CA ILE A 130 -25.10 -1.93 12.62
C ILE A 130 -25.04 -3.16 13.55
N ARG A 131 -24.70 -2.91 14.82
CA ARG A 131 -24.74 -3.89 15.92
C ARG A 131 -26.11 -3.94 16.57
N ASP A 132 -26.75 -2.78 16.76
CA ASP A 132 -28.13 -2.68 17.20
C ASP A 132 -28.96 -1.75 16.29
N PRO A 133 -29.89 -2.30 15.48
CA PRO A 133 -30.75 -1.49 14.62
C PRO A 133 -31.80 -0.67 15.38
N LEU A 134 -32.08 -0.99 16.64
CA LEU A 134 -33.00 -0.20 17.46
C LEU A 134 -32.38 1.17 17.77
N ASN A 135 -31.19 1.19 18.37
CA ASN A 135 -30.48 2.45 18.64
C ASN A 135 -30.12 3.22 17.36
N ALA A 136 -29.76 2.53 16.27
CA ALA A 136 -29.41 3.17 14.98
C ALA A 136 -30.55 3.96 14.32
N VAL A 137 -31.82 3.63 14.62
CA VAL A 137 -32.99 4.36 14.10
C VAL A 137 -33.59 5.32 15.15
N VAL A 138 -33.41 5.04 16.45
CA VAL A 138 -34.02 5.83 17.53
C VAL A 138 -33.14 6.96 18.04
N GLN A 139 -31.81 6.77 18.15
CA GLN A 139 -30.92 7.79 18.72
C GLN A 139 -30.45 8.85 17.71
N VAL A 140 -30.43 8.52 16.40
CA VAL A 140 -29.89 9.40 15.36
C VAL A 140 -30.78 9.37 14.12
N ALA A 141 -31.13 10.55 13.59
CA ALA A 141 -32.02 10.68 12.43
C ALA A 141 -31.46 10.06 11.14
N ASN A 142 -30.13 10.08 10.96
CA ASN A 142 -29.42 9.47 9.82
C ASN A 142 -28.02 8.99 10.26
N TYR A 143 -27.92 7.78 10.82
CA TYR A 143 -26.66 7.23 11.33
C TYR A 143 -25.50 7.33 10.31
N SER A 144 -25.72 6.95 9.05
CA SER A 144 -24.67 6.98 8.01
C SER A 144 -24.16 8.39 7.69
N HIS A 145 -24.96 9.43 7.87
CA HIS A 145 -24.53 10.82 7.68
C HIS A 145 -23.76 11.32 8.90
N SER A 146 -24.29 11.09 10.11
CA SER A 146 -23.62 11.48 11.37
C SER A 146 -22.26 10.80 11.54
N THR A 147 -22.16 9.49 11.27
CA THR A 147 -20.88 8.76 11.32
C THR A 147 -19.88 9.27 10.29
N ARG A 148 -20.32 9.78 9.12
CA ARG A 148 -19.43 10.38 8.12
C ARG A 148 -18.89 11.75 8.55
N LEU A 149 -19.73 12.61 9.13
CA LEU A 149 -19.30 13.89 9.70
C LEU A 149 -18.34 13.69 10.89
N LEU A 150 -18.65 12.72 11.75
CA LEU A 150 -17.80 12.33 12.86
C LEU A 150 -16.45 11.80 12.36
N ALA A 151 -16.42 10.89 11.39
CA ALA A 151 -15.19 10.38 10.78
C ALA A 151 -14.31 11.47 10.16
N ALA A 152 -14.88 12.43 9.44
CA ALA A 152 -14.13 13.59 8.91
C ALA A 152 -13.54 14.48 10.03
N THR A 153 -14.23 14.57 11.16
CA THR A 153 -13.78 15.35 12.34
C THR A 153 -12.69 14.61 13.11
N THR A 154 -12.87 13.32 13.39
CA THR A 154 -11.87 12.47 14.05
C THR A 154 -10.61 12.34 13.21
N LEU A 155 -10.72 12.17 11.88
CA LEU A 155 -9.59 12.18 10.96
C LEU A 155 -8.77 13.47 11.10
N ARG A 156 -9.41 14.65 11.00
CA ARG A 156 -8.75 15.95 11.20
C ARG A 156 -8.06 16.05 12.56
N ASN A 157 -8.72 15.64 13.63
CA ASN A 157 -8.19 15.73 14.98
C ASN A 157 -6.96 14.82 15.18
N VAL A 158 -7.02 13.56 14.71
CA VAL A 158 -5.90 12.61 14.84
C VAL A 158 -4.71 13.08 13.99
N LEU A 159 -4.93 13.47 12.73
CA LEU A 159 -3.87 13.96 11.83
C LEU A 159 -3.14 15.19 12.40
N GLY A 160 -3.86 16.13 13.02
CA GLY A 160 -3.26 17.31 13.65
C GLY A 160 -2.36 17.02 14.87
N THR A 161 -2.47 15.83 15.48
CA THR A 161 -1.58 15.41 16.58
C THR A 161 -0.31 14.69 16.12
N ARG A 162 -0.25 14.29 14.84
CA ARG A 162 0.78 13.42 14.27
C ARG A 162 1.75 14.19 13.37
N ASN A 163 2.98 13.69 13.26
CA ASN A 163 4.00 14.22 12.35
C ASN A 163 3.84 13.60 10.95
N LEU A 164 4.26 14.30 9.89
CA LEU A 164 4.20 13.80 8.51
C LEU A 164 4.89 12.44 8.34
N SER A 165 6.02 12.22 9.02
CA SER A 165 6.72 10.93 8.98
C SER A 165 5.84 9.77 9.44
N GLU A 166 5.09 9.96 10.53
CA GLU A 166 4.17 8.94 11.07
C GLU A 166 3.00 8.67 10.10
N LEU A 167 2.49 9.70 9.40
CA LEU A 167 1.45 9.54 8.37
C LEU A 167 1.93 8.71 7.17
N LEU A 168 3.24 8.65 6.93
CA LEU A 168 3.85 7.91 5.82
C LEU A 168 4.37 6.52 6.23
N THR A 169 4.73 6.29 7.49
CA THR A 169 5.32 5.02 7.95
C THR A 169 4.47 4.21 8.95
N GLU A 170 3.51 4.82 9.64
CA GLU A 170 2.72 4.19 10.73
C GLU A 170 1.21 4.29 10.48
N ARG A 171 0.78 4.14 9.22
CA ARG A 171 -0.62 4.27 8.80
C ARG A 171 -1.57 3.36 9.58
N GLU A 172 -1.13 2.16 9.93
CA GLU A 172 -1.88 1.16 10.69
C GLU A 172 -2.14 1.63 12.13
N ALA A 173 -1.15 2.26 12.78
CA ALA A 173 -1.29 2.77 14.15
C ALA A 173 -2.24 3.97 14.21
N ILE A 174 -2.20 4.83 13.20
CA ILE A 174 -3.12 5.97 13.05
C ILE A 174 -4.54 5.46 12.75
N SER A 175 -4.67 4.49 11.86
CA SER A 175 -5.96 3.86 11.51
C SER A 175 -6.61 3.18 12.72
N HIS A 176 -5.85 2.43 13.51
CA HIS A 176 -6.32 1.82 14.75
C HIS A 176 -6.72 2.89 15.79
N SER A 177 -5.93 3.95 15.95
CA SER A 177 -6.27 5.06 16.85
C SER A 177 -7.58 5.75 16.44
N MET A 178 -7.79 5.97 15.14
CA MET A 178 -9.02 6.55 14.60
C MET A 178 -10.22 5.58 14.72
N GLN A 179 -10.00 4.28 14.58
CA GLN A 179 -11.03 3.26 14.81
C GLN A 179 -11.53 3.30 16.26
N VAL A 180 -10.64 3.25 17.26
CA VAL A 180 -11.04 3.24 18.67
C VAL A 180 -11.86 4.48 19.04
N THR A 181 -11.40 5.67 18.65
CA THR A 181 -12.12 6.93 18.91
C THR A 181 -13.42 7.06 18.13
N LEU A 182 -13.59 6.35 17.01
CA LEU A 182 -14.87 6.28 16.30
C LEU A 182 -15.84 5.29 16.94
N ASP A 183 -15.38 4.07 17.26
CA ASP A 183 -16.24 3.01 17.82
C ASP A 183 -16.85 3.45 19.16
N GLU A 184 -16.04 4.02 20.06
CA GLU A 184 -16.49 4.60 21.35
C GLU A 184 -17.56 5.69 21.17
N ALA A 185 -17.47 6.47 20.09
CA ALA A 185 -18.39 7.57 19.80
C ALA A 185 -19.62 7.15 18.98
N THR A 186 -19.59 5.99 18.30
CA THR A 186 -20.73 5.45 17.53
C THR A 186 -21.49 4.32 18.24
N ASP A 187 -20.91 3.72 19.28
CA ASP A 187 -21.53 2.67 20.11
C ASP A 187 -22.93 3.08 20.65
N PRO A 188 -23.17 4.32 21.14
CA PRO A 188 -24.51 4.77 21.56
C PRO A 188 -25.53 4.72 20.42
N TRP A 189 -25.09 4.91 19.18
CA TRP A 189 -25.92 4.87 17.98
C TRP A 189 -26.12 3.43 17.46
N GLY A 190 -25.65 2.40 18.17
CA GLY A 190 -25.72 1.01 17.73
C GLY A 190 -24.89 0.70 16.49
N VAL A 191 -23.96 1.58 16.11
CA VAL A 191 -23.06 1.46 14.96
C VAL A 191 -21.68 1.05 15.45
N GLN A 192 -21.17 -0.06 14.93
CA GLN A 192 -19.84 -0.58 15.27
C GLN A 192 -18.88 -0.44 14.07
N VAL A 193 -17.69 0.14 14.30
CA VAL A 193 -16.65 0.38 13.30
C VAL A 193 -15.64 -0.77 13.32
N GLU A 194 -15.70 -1.61 12.30
CA GLU A 194 -14.89 -2.83 12.21
C GLU A 194 -13.44 -2.56 11.82
N ARG A 195 -13.20 -1.52 11.01
CA ARG A 195 -11.86 -0.96 10.72
C ARG A 195 -11.95 0.39 10.02
N VAL A 196 -10.83 1.11 10.06
CA VAL A 196 -10.54 2.31 9.26
C VAL A 196 -9.33 1.99 8.38
N GLU A 197 -9.32 2.48 7.14
CA GLU A 197 -8.20 2.36 6.22
C GLU A 197 -7.84 3.75 5.67
N ILE A 198 -6.62 4.26 5.95
CA ILE A 198 -6.10 5.48 5.31
C ILE A 198 -5.72 5.15 3.87
N LYS A 199 -6.28 5.91 2.92
CA LYS A 199 -6.22 5.62 1.49
C LYS A 199 -5.04 6.36 0.85
N ASP A 200 -5.17 7.66 0.56
CA ASP A 200 -4.04 8.47 0.10
C ASP A 200 -3.68 9.62 1.05
N VAL A 201 -2.41 10.04 0.99
CA VAL A 201 -1.84 11.17 1.72
C VAL A 201 -1.17 12.07 0.67
N SER A 202 -1.94 13.03 0.16
CA SER A 202 -1.47 13.98 -0.85
C SER A 202 -0.72 15.14 -0.20
N LEU A 203 0.46 15.45 -0.75
CA LEU A 203 1.33 16.55 -0.34
C LEU A 203 1.43 17.57 -1.49
N PRO A 204 1.60 18.88 -1.21
CA PRO A 204 1.84 19.87 -2.26
C PRO A 204 3.06 19.54 -3.12
N ASP A 205 2.91 19.65 -4.45
CA ASP A 205 3.93 19.37 -5.47
C ASP A 205 5.33 19.92 -5.13
N SER A 206 5.42 21.15 -4.62
CA SER A 206 6.67 21.81 -4.26
C SER A 206 7.42 21.09 -3.14
N LEU A 207 6.69 20.69 -2.09
CA LEU A 207 7.21 19.95 -0.95
C LEU A 207 7.51 18.49 -1.33
N GLN A 208 6.63 17.84 -2.10
CA GLN A 208 6.85 16.46 -2.57
C GLN A 208 8.14 16.34 -3.41
N ARG A 209 8.38 17.27 -4.35
CA ARG A 209 9.61 17.30 -5.17
C ARG A 209 10.86 17.57 -4.34
N SER A 210 10.76 18.46 -3.34
CA SER A 210 11.88 18.76 -2.43
C SER A 210 12.25 17.55 -1.56
N MET A 211 11.25 16.89 -0.96
CA MET A 211 11.44 15.65 -0.19
C MET A 211 11.99 14.51 -1.05
N ALA A 212 11.56 14.40 -2.31
CA ALA A 212 12.09 13.39 -3.24
C ALA A 212 13.58 13.60 -3.52
N ALA A 213 14.00 14.84 -3.80
CA ALA A 213 15.40 15.19 -4.03
C ALA A 213 16.27 15.00 -2.77
N GLU A 214 15.76 15.37 -1.59
CA GLU A 214 16.45 15.13 -0.31
C GLU A 214 16.60 13.62 -0.03
N ALA A 215 15.53 12.84 -0.24
CA ALA A 215 15.55 11.39 -0.05
C ALA A 215 16.48 10.68 -1.05
N GLU A 216 16.58 11.17 -2.28
CA GLU A 216 17.52 10.68 -3.30
C GLU A 216 18.97 10.98 -2.89
N ALA A 217 19.30 12.23 -2.54
CA ALA A 217 20.63 12.61 -2.06
C ALA A 217 21.03 11.84 -0.78
N ALA A 218 20.10 11.67 0.17
CA ALA A 218 20.34 10.89 1.38
C ALA A 218 20.54 9.39 1.09
N ARG A 219 19.86 8.82 0.09
CA ARG A 219 20.09 7.44 -0.37
C ARG A 219 21.44 7.29 -1.05
N GLU A 220 21.81 8.22 -1.93
CA GLU A 220 23.10 8.19 -2.62
C GLU A 220 24.28 8.33 -1.64
N ALA A 221 24.18 9.25 -0.67
CA ALA A 221 25.17 9.42 0.39
C ALA A 221 25.32 8.15 1.25
N ARG A 222 24.20 7.53 1.67
CA ARG A 222 24.23 6.25 2.41
C ARG A 222 24.82 5.11 1.56
N ALA A 223 24.49 5.03 0.27
CA ALA A 223 25.06 4.03 -0.62
C ALA A 223 26.58 4.16 -0.77
N LYS A 224 27.10 5.41 -0.88
CA LYS A 224 28.55 5.69 -0.93
C LYS A 224 29.26 5.27 0.38
N VAL A 225 28.66 5.52 1.54
CA VAL A 225 29.22 5.07 2.84
C VAL A 225 29.23 3.54 2.93
N ILE A 226 28.13 2.87 2.57
CA ILE A 226 28.03 1.40 2.59
C ILE A 226 29.03 0.76 1.60
N ALA A 227 29.24 1.36 0.43
CA ALA A 227 30.25 0.91 -0.53
C ALA A 227 31.67 1.01 0.03
N ALA A 228 32.05 2.18 0.58
CA ALA A 228 33.38 2.39 1.16
C ALA A 228 33.64 1.50 2.40
N GLU A 229 32.63 1.27 3.25
CA GLU A 229 32.73 0.33 4.36
C GLU A 229 32.87 -1.12 3.86
N GLY A 230 32.12 -1.49 2.81
CA GLY A 230 32.22 -2.78 2.14
C GLY A 230 33.61 -3.03 1.54
N GLU A 231 34.19 -2.04 0.85
CA GLU A 231 35.55 -2.06 0.32
C GLU A 231 36.60 -2.20 1.42
N MET A 232 36.50 -1.41 2.49
CA MET A 232 37.39 -1.52 3.66
C MET A 232 37.32 -2.91 4.31
N LYS A 233 36.11 -3.44 4.48
CA LYS A 233 35.87 -4.77 5.09
C LYS A 233 36.40 -5.90 4.20
N SER A 234 36.20 -5.80 2.89
CA SER A 234 36.73 -6.73 1.90
C SER A 234 38.27 -6.69 1.88
N SER A 235 38.86 -5.50 1.83
CA SER A 235 40.31 -5.29 1.86
C SER A 235 40.95 -5.85 3.14
N ARG A 236 40.28 -5.72 4.30
CA ARG A 236 40.74 -6.32 5.56
C ARG A 236 40.72 -7.85 5.50
N ALA A 237 39.62 -8.46 5.06
CA ALA A 237 39.52 -9.91 4.93
C ALA A 237 40.52 -10.48 3.92
N LEU A 238 40.78 -9.76 2.82
CA LEU A 238 41.82 -10.11 1.84
C LEU A 238 43.23 -10.00 2.43
N LYS A 239 43.52 -8.99 3.27
CA LYS A 239 44.79 -8.90 3.99
C LYS A 239 44.96 -10.08 4.97
N GLU A 240 43.97 -10.34 5.81
CA GLU A 240 44.00 -11.43 6.79
C GLU A 240 44.19 -12.80 6.10
N ALA A 241 43.51 -13.03 4.95
CA ALA A 241 43.75 -14.21 4.13
C ALA A 241 45.16 -14.25 3.51
N SER A 242 45.70 -13.11 3.07
CA SER A 242 47.07 -13.03 2.53
C SER A 242 48.12 -13.31 3.59
N ASP A 243 47.96 -12.76 4.81
CA ASP A 243 48.89 -12.98 5.93
C ASP A 243 48.94 -14.50 6.27
N ILE A 244 47.79 -15.15 6.40
CA ILE A 244 47.68 -16.61 6.63
C ILE A 244 48.29 -17.43 5.47
N MET A 245 48.14 -16.98 4.23
CA MET A 245 48.75 -17.63 3.06
C MET A 245 50.27 -17.44 2.99
N CYS A 246 50.82 -16.38 3.57
CA CYS A 246 52.27 -16.19 3.73
C CYS A 246 52.85 -17.06 4.85
N GLU A 247 52.11 -17.32 5.93
CA GLU A 247 52.52 -18.24 7.00
C GLU A 247 52.60 -19.71 6.53
N SER A 248 51.79 -20.11 5.54
CA SER A 248 51.72 -21.48 5.04
C SER A 248 51.99 -21.56 3.52
N PRO A 249 53.23 -21.84 3.07
CA PRO A 249 53.55 -21.93 1.63
C PRO A 249 52.78 -23.04 0.90
N ALA A 250 52.31 -24.07 1.62
CA ALA A 250 51.42 -25.09 1.06
C ALA A 250 50.04 -24.52 0.66
N ALA A 251 49.54 -23.49 1.34
CA ALA A 251 48.28 -22.83 0.99
C ALA A 251 48.38 -22.08 -0.35
N LEU A 252 49.53 -21.45 -0.64
CA LEU A 252 49.82 -20.84 -1.94
C LEU A 252 49.83 -21.89 -3.07
N GLN A 253 50.44 -23.07 -2.84
CA GLN A 253 50.41 -24.17 -3.82
C GLN A 253 49.00 -24.74 -4.04
N LEU A 254 48.20 -24.93 -2.98
CA LEU A 254 46.80 -25.35 -3.11
C LEU A 254 45.96 -24.31 -3.85
N ARG A 255 46.16 -23.02 -3.59
CA ARG A 255 45.50 -21.93 -4.32
C ARG A 255 45.89 -21.90 -5.79
N TYR A 256 47.17 -22.08 -6.11
CA TYR A 256 47.66 -22.20 -7.50
C TYR A 256 46.98 -23.35 -8.24
N LEU A 257 46.88 -24.53 -7.61
CA LEU A 257 46.17 -25.68 -8.18
C LEU A 257 44.66 -25.45 -8.34
N GLN A 258 44.01 -24.77 -7.40
CA GLN A 258 42.59 -24.35 -7.53
C GLN A 258 42.40 -23.39 -8.70
N THR A 259 43.25 -22.37 -8.83
CA THR A 259 43.20 -21.39 -9.93
C THR A 259 43.44 -22.08 -11.28
N LEU A 260 44.43 -22.97 -11.39
CA LEU A 260 44.64 -23.78 -12.59
C LEU A 260 43.42 -24.66 -12.93
N SER A 261 42.78 -25.28 -11.93
CA SER A 261 41.57 -26.08 -12.14
C SER A 261 40.38 -25.24 -12.62
N SER A 262 40.24 -24.02 -12.11
CA SER A 262 39.20 -23.08 -12.55
C SER A 262 39.42 -22.63 -13.98
N ILE A 263 40.66 -22.25 -14.33
CA ILE A 263 41.06 -21.84 -15.68
C ILE A 263 40.89 -23.01 -16.67
N ALA A 264 41.23 -24.23 -16.28
CA ALA A 264 41.03 -25.42 -17.13
C ALA A 264 39.54 -25.79 -17.34
N GLY A 265 38.64 -25.29 -16.48
CA GLY A 265 37.19 -25.42 -16.66
C GLY A 265 36.61 -24.40 -17.65
N GLU A 266 37.23 -23.23 -17.77
CA GLU A 266 36.85 -22.19 -18.74
C GLU A 266 37.45 -22.50 -20.12
N LYS A 267 36.58 -22.83 -21.08
CA LYS A 267 36.93 -23.56 -22.31
C LYS A 267 37.63 -22.72 -23.39
N ASN A 268 38.50 -21.77 -23.05
CA ASN A 268 38.99 -20.79 -24.03
C ASN A 268 40.36 -20.12 -23.76
N SER A 269 41.45 -20.88 -23.58
CA SER A 269 42.83 -20.41 -23.90
C SER A 269 43.91 -21.50 -23.86
N THR A 270 45.01 -21.26 -24.57
CA THR A 270 46.26 -22.04 -24.46
C THR A 270 46.92 -21.78 -23.11
N ILE A 271 47.09 -22.83 -22.29
CA ILE A 271 47.70 -22.72 -20.95
C ILE A 271 49.22 -22.56 -21.10
N VAL A 272 49.70 -21.32 -20.99
CA VAL A 272 51.14 -21.02 -20.88
C VAL A 272 51.56 -21.20 -19.42
N PHE A 273 52.34 -22.24 -19.14
CA PHE A 273 52.78 -22.57 -17.78
C PHE A 273 54.10 -21.86 -17.42
N PRO A 274 54.14 -20.93 -16.45
CA PRO A 274 55.38 -20.34 -15.96
C PRO A 274 56.09 -21.32 -15.01
N LEU A 275 56.97 -22.17 -15.54
CA LEU A 275 57.81 -23.03 -14.71
C LEU A 275 58.84 -22.18 -13.94
N PRO A 276 58.95 -22.31 -12.60
CA PRO A 276 60.04 -21.69 -11.85
C PRO A 276 61.40 -22.19 -12.36
N ILE A 277 62.32 -21.27 -12.62
CA ILE A 277 63.62 -21.56 -13.25
C ILE A 277 64.46 -22.52 -12.40
N GLU A 278 64.29 -22.47 -11.07
CA GLU A 278 64.84 -23.41 -10.08
C GLU A 278 64.58 -24.89 -10.42
N LEU A 279 63.43 -25.21 -11.04
CA LEU A 279 63.09 -26.59 -11.42
C LEU A 279 63.73 -27.02 -12.76
N ILE A 280 64.19 -26.07 -13.56
CA ILE A 280 64.79 -26.28 -14.88
C ILE A 280 66.32 -26.40 -14.77
N GLY A 281 66.94 -25.67 -13.83
CA GLY A 281 68.39 -25.67 -13.60
C GLY A 281 69.04 -27.07 -13.49
N PRO A 282 68.51 -28.00 -12.68
CA PRO A 282 69.04 -29.37 -12.57
C PRO A 282 69.03 -30.13 -13.91
N LEU A 283 68.02 -29.90 -14.75
CA LEU A 283 67.86 -30.58 -16.04
C LEU A 283 68.88 -30.11 -17.08
N MET A 284 69.10 -28.79 -17.17
CA MET A 284 70.11 -28.20 -18.06
C MET A 284 71.55 -28.55 -17.66
N ASN A 285 71.81 -28.70 -16.36
CA ASN A 285 73.10 -29.19 -15.87
C ASN A 285 73.33 -30.68 -16.22
N PHE A 286 72.29 -31.51 -16.20
CA PHE A 286 72.38 -32.90 -16.65
C PHE A 286 72.73 -33.01 -18.15
N THR A 287 72.07 -32.24 -19.01
CA THR A 287 72.39 -32.22 -20.46
C THR A 287 73.79 -31.67 -20.76
N SER A 288 74.35 -30.84 -19.88
CA SER A 288 75.70 -30.29 -20.04
C SER A 288 76.83 -31.27 -19.68
N SER A 289 76.51 -32.39 -19.02
CA SER A 289 77.48 -33.42 -18.61
C SER A 289 77.74 -34.49 -19.67
N LEU A 290 76.86 -34.62 -20.68
CA LEU A 290 76.93 -35.65 -21.72
C LEU A 290 77.40 -35.06 -23.06
N GLY A 291 78.67 -34.68 -23.13
CA GLY A 291 79.28 -34.13 -24.34
C GLY A 291 79.49 -35.17 -25.45
N VAL A 292 78.84 -34.97 -26.60
CA VAL A 292 79.15 -35.61 -27.89
C VAL A 292 79.59 -34.53 -28.87
N ALA A 293 80.63 -34.78 -29.69
CA ALA A 293 81.42 -33.72 -30.31
C ALA A 293 81.63 -33.87 -31.83
N ARG A 294 81.75 -32.71 -32.51
CA ARG A 294 82.11 -32.51 -33.94
C ARG A 294 81.00 -32.97 -34.93
N THR A 295 80.96 -32.61 -36.22
CA THR A 295 81.98 -32.09 -37.18
C THR A 295 81.43 -31.06 -38.20
N THR A 296 82.25 -30.05 -38.56
CA THR A 296 82.42 -29.38 -39.89
C THR A 296 81.23 -28.96 -40.79
N GLY A 297 81.17 -27.68 -41.19
CA GLY A 297 80.34 -27.12 -42.31
C GLY A 297 81.08 -27.10 -43.67
N PRO A 298 80.96 -26.05 -44.56
CA PRO A 298 80.20 -24.78 -44.56
C PRO A 298 78.96 -24.84 -45.52
N VAL A 299 78.46 -23.91 -46.38
CA VAL A 299 78.72 -22.57 -47.01
C VAL A 299 77.37 -22.03 -47.60
N PRO A 300 77.20 -20.84 -48.28
CA PRO A 300 77.97 -19.57 -48.36
C PRO A 300 77.11 -18.27 -48.13
N HIS A 301 77.68 -17.09 -48.47
CA HIS A 301 77.21 -15.70 -48.28
C HIS A 301 75.89 -15.25 -48.97
N PRO A 302 75.37 -14.06 -48.57
CA PRO A 302 75.34 -12.90 -49.48
C PRO A 302 76.09 -11.62 -48.99
N PRO A 303 76.38 -10.63 -49.87
CA PRO A 303 77.19 -9.42 -49.60
C PRO A 303 76.40 -8.15 -49.17
N PRO A 304 77.06 -7.00 -48.85
CA PRO A 304 76.49 -5.95 -47.97
C PRO A 304 76.25 -4.56 -48.67
N PRO A 305 76.43 -3.33 -48.09
CA PRO A 305 75.36 -2.30 -48.11
C PRO A 305 75.73 -0.92 -48.70
N THR A 306 74.76 0.01 -48.78
CA THR A 306 75.03 1.45 -49.06
C THR A 306 74.11 2.41 -48.26
N MET A 307 74.74 3.53 -47.87
CA MET A 307 74.33 4.80 -47.22
C MET A 307 72.96 5.39 -47.68
N VAL A 308 72.32 6.41 -47.09
CA VAL A 308 72.70 7.68 -46.37
C VAL A 308 71.44 8.25 -45.64
N PRO A 309 71.44 9.40 -44.91
CA PRO A 309 72.45 10.04 -44.05
C PRO A 309 71.85 10.42 -42.65
N SER A 310 72.53 11.26 -41.87
CA SER A 310 72.08 11.82 -40.58
C SER A 310 71.71 13.31 -40.65
N SER A 311 70.79 13.80 -39.79
CA SER A 311 71.09 14.85 -38.78
C SER A 311 69.87 15.55 -38.14
N SER A 312 70.01 15.81 -36.82
CA SER A 312 69.39 16.90 -36.04
C SER A 312 67.92 16.87 -35.55
N THR A 313 67.76 17.38 -34.32
CA THR A 313 66.61 18.10 -33.75
C THR A 313 65.52 17.33 -32.97
N SER A 314 65.61 17.45 -31.63
CA SER A 314 64.59 17.31 -30.57
C SER A 314 63.48 16.24 -30.70
N THR A 315 63.62 15.14 -29.96
CA THR A 315 62.48 14.26 -29.60
C THR A 315 61.70 14.87 -28.41
N SER A 316 60.63 15.61 -28.70
CA SER A 316 59.53 15.80 -27.75
C SER A 316 58.54 14.64 -27.86
N SER A 317 57.89 14.29 -26.76
CA SER A 317 56.91 13.20 -26.71
C SER A 317 55.61 13.56 -27.46
N PRO A 318 55.01 12.63 -28.24
CA PRO A 318 53.64 12.78 -28.72
C PRO A 318 52.68 12.57 -27.53
N GLN A 319 52.34 13.67 -26.85
CA GLN A 319 51.24 13.73 -25.91
C GLN A 319 49.94 13.38 -26.66
N ALA A 320 49.16 12.41 -26.18
CA ALA A 320 47.83 12.15 -26.74
C ALA A 320 46.90 13.33 -26.39
N ASP A 321 46.30 13.96 -27.40
CA ASP A 321 45.55 15.21 -27.24
C ASP A 321 44.13 14.95 -26.71
N PRO A 322 43.77 15.41 -25.49
CA PRO A 322 42.50 15.05 -24.85
C PRO A 322 41.24 15.41 -25.65
N GLY A 323 41.32 16.43 -26.51
CA GLY A 323 40.17 16.89 -27.31
C GLY A 323 39.61 15.83 -28.27
N HIS A 324 40.46 14.95 -28.82
CA HIS A 324 40.00 13.94 -29.78
C HIS A 324 39.23 12.80 -29.11
N GLN A 325 39.61 12.42 -27.90
CA GLN A 325 38.93 11.35 -27.15
C GLN A 325 37.55 11.83 -26.67
N ALA A 326 37.46 13.09 -26.19
CA ALA A 326 36.20 13.74 -25.87
C ALA A 326 35.27 13.90 -27.10
N GLN A 327 35.80 14.15 -28.30
CA GLN A 327 35.00 14.19 -29.54
C GLN A 327 34.40 12.83 -29.91
N ILE A 328 35.14 11.73 -29.69
CA ILE A 328 34.65 10.37 -29.94
C ILE A 328 33.52 10.02 -28.94
N GLU A 329 33.73 10.30 -27.65
CA GLU A 329 32.71 10.09 -26.61
C GLU A 329 31.45 10.93 -26.85
N TYR A 330 31.60 12.20 -27.24
CA TYR A 330 30.48 13.08 -27.58
C TYR A 330 29.66 12.54 -28.77
N HIS A 331 30.33 12.04 -29.82
CA HIS A 331 29.64 11.42 -30.96
C HIS A 331 28.92 10.12 -30.58
N GLN A 332 29.53 9.26 -29.74
CA GLN A 332 28.86 8.05 -29.24
C GLN A 332 27.64 8.40 -28.37
N HIS A 333 27.75 9.42 -27.52
CA HIS A 333 26.63 9.86 -26.67
C HIS A 333 25.47 10.45 -27.50
N GLN A 334 25.75 11.25 -28.54
CA GLN A 334 24.70 11.70 -29.47
C GLN A 334 24.02 10.53 -30.21
N GLN A 335 24.78 9.50 -30.62
CA GLN A 335 24.19 8.31 -31.26
C GLN A 335 23.28 7.53 -30.31
N GLN A 336 23.66 7.39 -29.03
CA GLN A 336 22.79 6.76 -28.02
C GLN A 336 21.50 7.56 -27.80
N LEU A 337 21.57 8.89 -27.72
CA LEU A 337 20.39 9.76 -27.58
C LEU A 337 19.45 9.65 -28.80
N GLN A 338 19.99 9.59 -30.03
CA GLN A 338 19.17 9.33 -31.23
C GLN A 338 18.50 7.96 -31.19
N GLN A 339 19.20 6.91 -30.77
CA GLN A 339 18.61 5.56 -30.64
C GLN A 339 17.49 5.52 -29.59
N GLN A 340 17.66 6.18 -28.44
CA GLN A 340 16.59 6.29 -27.44
C GLN A 340 15.37 7.04 -27.97
N GLN A 341 15.55 8.16 -28.68
CA GLN A 341 14.44 8.90 -29.29
C GLN A 341 13.72 8.06 -30.35
N GLN A 342 14.44 7.29 -31.18
CA GLN A 342 13.82 6.37 -32.13
C GLN A 342 13.04 5.25 -31.44
N GLN A 343 13.56 4.65 -30.37
CA GLN A 343 12.83 3.65 -29.58
C GLN A 343 11.57 4.23 -28.93
N GLN A 344 11.63 5.44 -28.38
CA GLN A 344 10.46 6.15 -27.84
C GLN A 344 9.41 6.41 -28.93
N GLN A 345 9.81 6.93 -30.10
CA GLN A 345 8.89 7.13 -31.22
C GLN A 345 8.26 5.81 -31.71
N HIS A 346 9.02 4.71 -31.75
CA HIS A 346 8.50 3.39 -32.11
C HIS A 346 7.47 2.90 -31.07
N ARG A 347 7.76 3.07 -29.77
CA ARG A 347 6.85 2.73 -28.66
C ARG A 347 5.56 3.54 -28.70
N SER A 348 5.63 4.85 -28.97
CA SER A 348 4.45 5.72 -29.14
C SER A 348 3.62 5.35 -30.38
N ARG A 349 4.26 4.95 -31.50
CA ARG A 349 3.57 4.41 -32.67
C ARG A 349 2.85 3.10 -32.39
N HIS A 350 3.43 2.20 -31.59
CA HIS A 350 2.73 1.00 -31.14
C HIS A 350 1.55 1.31 -30.20
N HIS A 351 1.68 2.29 -29.30
CA HIS A 351 0.61 2.67 -28.38
C HIS A 351 -0.62 3.21 -29.14
N THR A 352 -0.42 4.25 -29.95
CA THR A 352 -1.46 4.89 -30.77
C THR A 352 -2.10 3.95 -31.79
N SER A 353 -1.34 2.98 -32.34
CA SER A 353 -1.88 1.91 -33.19
C SER A 353 -2.71 0.89 -32.40
N GLY A 354 -2.29 0.60 -31.16
CA GLY A 354 -3.03 -0.24 -30.22
C GLY A 354 -4.33 0.38 -29.70
N GLU A 355 -4.42 1.71 -29.65
CA GLU A 355 -5.65 2.45 -29.32
C GLU A 355 -6.62 2.47 -30.51
N ARG A 356 -6.16 2.87 -31.71
CA ARG A 356 -7.02 2.84 -32.92
C ARG A 356 -7.61 1.46 -33.22
N LYS A 357 -6.89 0.38 -32.91
CA LYS A 357 -7.41 -1.00 -33.06
C LYS A 357 -8.48 -1.40 -32.03
N ARG A 358 -8.66 -0.67 -30.93
CA ARG A 358 -9.76 -0.90 -29.98
C ARG A 358 -11.05 -0.18 -30.35
N GLU A 359 -10.97 0.90 -31.14
CA GLU A 359 -12.13 1.71 -31.53
C GLU A 359 -12.91 1.17 -32.74
N THR A 360 -12.36 0.20 -33.48
CA THR A 360 -12.95 -0.31 -34.73
C THR A 360 -13.11 -1.84 -34.78
N GLU A 361 -13.67 -2.45 -33.75
CA GLU A 361 -14.20 -3.83 -33.81
C GLU A 361 -15.52 -3.97 -33.02
N PRO A 362 -16.68 -4.18 -33.69
CA PRO A 362 -17.98 -4.26 -33.03
C PRO A 362 -18.24 -5.67 -32.49
N ASN A 363 -17.74 -5.97 -31.29
CA ASN A 363 -17.91 -7.29 -30.67
C ASN A 363 -19.36 -7.49 -30.12
N PRO A 364 -20.07 -8.57 -30.50
CA PRO A 364 -21.43 -8.84 -30.03
C PRO A 364 -21.45 -9.61 -28.69
N LEU A 365 -22.67 -9.78 -28.14
CA LEU A 365 -23.01 -10.71 -27.05
C LEU A 365 -22.41 -10.41 -25.65
N GLY A 366 -22.92 -9.35 -25.05
CA GLY A 366 -23.81 -9.53 -23.89
C GLY A 366 -23.24 -10.09 -22.58
N SER A 367 -22.95 -9.18 -21.65
CA SER A 367 -23.15 -9.40 -20.22
C SER A 367 -24.04 -8.27 -19.65
N ILE A 368 -25.07 -8.64 -18.88
CA ILE A 368 -26.02 -7.66 -18.32
C ILE A 368 -25.44 -7.13 -17.00
N SER A 369 -25.15 -5.83 -16.94
CA SER A 369 -24.75 -5.14 -15.71
C SER A 369 -25.74 -4.02 -15.35
N MET A 370 -26.95 -4.45 -14.97
CA MET A 370 -27.95 -3.61 -14.32
C MET A 370 -27.72 -3.66 -12.80
N TYR A 371 -26.86 -2.80 -12.23
CA TYR A 371 -26.85 -2.42 -10.80
C TYR A 371 -25.96 -1.20 -10.51
N SER A 372 -26.52 0.01 -10.58
CA SER A 372 -25.95 1.21 -9.92
C SER A 372 -26.99 2.26 -9.49
N LEU A 373 -28.28 2.04 -9.77
CA LEU A 373 -29.41 2.88 -9.38
C LEU A 373 -30.33 2.11 -8.41
N SER A 374 -29.88 1.91 -7.17
CA SER A 374 -30.67 1.21 -6.13
C SER A 374 -30.20 1.49 -4.68
N SER A 375 -29.49 2.59 -4.41
CA SER A 375 -28.96 2.89 -3.06
C SER A 375 -29.14 4.35 -2.63
N ALA A 376 -29.33 5.28 -3.57
CA ALA A 376 -29.66 6.67 -3.31
C ALA A 376 -31.15 6.90 -2.93
N GLU A 377 -32.04 5.95 -3.26
CA GLU A 377 -33.49 6.11 -3.00
C GLU A 377 -33.93 5.51 -1.66
N ASP A 378 -33.36 4.37 -1.23
CA ASP A 378 -33.80 3.72 0.01
C ASP A 378 -33.40 4.47 1.29
N SER A 379 -32.29 5.20 1.25
CA SER A 379 -31.89 6.09 2.36
C SER A 379 -32.80 7.31 2.53
N ALA A 380 -33.67 7.62 1.55
CA ALA A 380 -34.68 8.67 1.66
C ALA A 380 -35.99 8.23 2.35
N LEU A 381 -36.22 6.92 2.59
CA LEU A 381 -37.51 6.41 3.11
C LEU A 381 -37.84 6.87 4.55
N CYS A 382 -36.87 7.36 5.32
CA CYS A 382 -37.10 7.82 6.70
C CYS A 382 -37.45 9.32 6.81
N SER A 383 -37.54 10.07 5.70
CA SER A 383 -37.93 11.48 5.73
C SER A 383 -39.46 11.66 5.86
N PRO A 384 -39.98 12.49 6.79
CA PRO A 384 -41.42 12.65 7.00
C PRO A 384 -42.13 13.40 5.84
N THR A 385 -41.40 14.15 5.02
CA THR A 385 -41.97 15.12 4.07
C THR A 385 -42.71 14.50 2.88
N ASN A 386 -42.49 13.22 2.57
CA ASN A 386 -42.94 12.61 1.30
C ASN A 386 -44.16 11.67 1.43
N ARG A 387 -44.87 11.68 2.58
CA ARG A 387 -45.92 10.70 2.89
C ARG A 387 -47.27 10.95 2.21
N VAL A 388 -47.62 12.20 1.89
CA VAL A 388 -48.92 12.52 1.27
C VAL A 388 -48.89 12.32 -0.25
N ALA A 389 -47.76 12.62 -0.90
CA ALA A 389 -47.64 12.55 -2.36
C ALA A 389 -47.73 11.10 -2.90
N ARG A 390 -47.08 10.12 -2.26
CA ARG A 390 -47.17 8.71 -2.69
C ARG A 390 -48.58 8.11 -2.56
N PHE A 391 -49.34 8.48 -1.53
CA PHE A 391 -50.70 7.95 -1.32
C PHE A 391 -51.71 8.36 -2.42
N ILE A 392 -51.35 9.32 -3.29
CA ILE A 392 -52.15 9.77 -4.44
C ILE A 392 -51.61 9.18 -5.77
N LEU A 393 -50.43 8.55 -5.77
CA LEU A 393 -49.81 7.93 -6.95
C LEU A 393 -49.92 6.40 -6.97
N ASP A 394 -50.19 5.75 -5.83
CA ASP A 394 -50.45 4.32 -5.71
C ASP A 394 -51.97 3.96 -5.72
N LEU A 395 -52.80 4.81 -6.35
CA LEU A 395 -54.27 4.73 -6.39
C LEU A 395 -54.84 4.98 -7.80
#